data_AF-A0A377CHK2-F1
#
_entry.id   AF-A0A377CHK2-F1
#
_cell.length_a   1.000
_cell.length_b   1.000
_cell.length_c   1.000
_cell.angle_alpha   90.00
_cell.angle_beta   90.00
_cell.angle_gamma   90.00
#
_symmetry.space_group_name_H-M   'P 1'
#
loop_
_entity.id
_entity.type
_entity.pdbx_description
1 polymer ?
#
loop_
_entity_poly.entity_id
_entity_poly.type
_entity_poly.pdbx_seq_one_letter_code
_entity_poly.pdbx_strand_id
1 'polypeptide(L)'
;MNTQQLAKLRSIVPEMRRVRHIHFVGIGGAGMGGIAEVLANEGYQISGSDLAPNPVTQQLMNLGATIYFNHRPENVRDASVVVVSSAISADNPKLSPLMKRVFR
;
A
#
# COMPACT_ATOMS: atom_id res chain seq x y z
N MET A 1 -22.72 6.13 -12.64
CA MET A 1 -21.45 6.88 -12.69
C MET A 1 -20.91 6.80 -14.11
N ASN A 2 -20.70 7.93 -14.79
CA ASN A 2 -20.41 7.98 -16.23
C ASN A 2 -18.91 7.80 -16.54
N THR A 3 -18.62 6.99 -17.56
CA THR A 3 -17.28 6.64 -18.07
C THR A 3 -16.43 7.87 -18.43
N GLN A 4 -17.07 8.97 -18.83
CA GLN A 4 -16.41 10.24 -19.16
C GLN A 4 -15.85 10.97 -17.93
N GLN A 5 -16.46 10.78 -16.76
CA GLN A 5 -16.03 11.42 -15.51
C GLN A 5 -14.79 10.72 -14.93
N LEU A 6 -14.71 9.39 -15.10
CA LEU A 6 -13.54 8.58 -14.74
C LEU A 6 -12.30 8.94 -15.57
N ALA A 7 -12.49 9.20 -16.88
CA ALA A 7 -11.41 9.63 -17.77
C ALA A 7 -10.86 11.02 -17.41
N LYS A 8 -11.73 11.94 -16.97
CA LYS A 8 -11.33 13.29 -16.54
C LYS A 8 -10.51 13.25 -15.25
N LEU A 9 -10.89 12.41 -14.28
CA LEU A 9 -10.09 12.15 -13.08
C LEU A 9 -8.69 11.59 -13.40
N ARG A 10 -8.60 10.65 -14.34
CA ARG A 10 -7.32 10.07 -14.82
C ARG A 10 -6.41 11.07 -15.56
N SER A 11 -6.95 12.18 -16.08
CA SER A 11 -6.14 13.22 -16.73
C SER A 11 -5.50 14.22 -15.76
N ILE A 12 -6.03 14.34 -14.54
CA ILE A 12 -5.56 15.29 -13.53
C ILE A 12 -4.56 14.63 -12.58
N VAL A 13 -4.74 13.33 -12.31
CA VAL A 13 -3.83 12.54 -11.50
C VAL A 13 -2.98 11.66 -12.41
N PRO A 14 -1.65 11.88 -12.52
CA PRO A 14 -0.80 11.03 -13.34
C PRO A 14 -0.85 9.60 -12.79
N GLU A 15 -1.46 8.71 -13.54
CA GLU A 15 -1.42 7.28 -13.26
C GLU A 15 0.05 6.86 -13.19
N MET A 16 0.45 6.22 -12.09
CA MET A 16 1.81 5.70 -11.94
C MET A 16 1.97 4.52 -12.91
N ARG A 17 2.23 4.79 -14.20
CA ARG A 17 2.22 3.85 -15.35
C ARG A 17 3.03 2.54 -15.18
N ARG A 18 3.79 2.38 -14.10
CA ARG A 18 4.58 1.19 -13.76
C ARG A 18 4.33 0.61 -12.37
N VAL A 19 3.46 1.20 -11.56
CA VAL A 19 3.16 0.73 -10.19
C VAL A 19 1.86 -0.04 -10.24
N ARG A 20 1.97 -1.37 -10.31
CA ARG A 20 0.79 -2.26 -10.28
C ARG A 20 0.46 -2.70 -8.86
N HIS A 21 1.49 -2.85 -8.03
CA HIS A 21 1.38 -3.43 -6.70
C HIS A 21 2.10 -2.58 -5.66
N ILE A 22 1.37 -2.20 -4.60
CA ILE A 22 1.88 -1.37 -3.51
C ILE A 22 1.81 -2.17 -2.22
N HIS A 23 2.96 -2.31 -1.54
CA HIS A 23 3.05 -3.00 -0.26
C HIS A 23 3.20 -2.01 0.90
N PHE A 24 2.35 -2.12 1.91
CA PHE A 24 2.36 -1.26 3.10
C PHE A 24 2.94 -1.99 4.31
N VAL A 25 4.00 -1.46 4.92
CA VAL A 25 4.50 -1.98 6.21
C VAL A 25 3.89 -1.16 7.35
N GLY A 26 3.16 -1.83 8.24
CA GLY A 26 2.32 -1.19 9.27
C GLY A 26 0.98 -0.72 8.72
N ILE A 27 0.35 -1.54 7.86
CA ILE A 27 -0.88 -1.18 7.13
C ILE A 27 -2.10 -0.98 8.07
N GLY A 28 -2.08 -1.60 9.24
CA GLY A 28 -3.13 -1.50 10.24
C GLY A 28 -3.15 -0.20 11.04
N GLY A 29 -2.18 0.70 10.84
CA GLY A 29 -2.18 2.03 11.47
C GLY A 29 -3.23 2.97 10.87
N ALA A 30 -3.79 3.87 11.68
CA ALA A 30 -4.87 4.77 11.27
C ALA A 30 -4.56 5.61 10.02
N GLY A 31 -3.31 6.06 9.85
CA GLY A 31 -2.90 6.83 8.66
C GLY A 31 -2.68 5.95 7.41
N MET A 32 -2.00 4.82 7.57
CA MET A 32 -1.62 3.96 6.45
C MET A 32 -2.80 3.16 5.91
N GLY A 33 -3.71 2.74 6.78
CA GLY A 33 -4.90 2.00 6.40
C GLY A 33 -5.84 2.80 5.50
N GLY A 34 -6.06 4.08 5.83
CA GLY A 34 -6.90 4.96 5.02
C GLY A 34 -6.33 5.20 3.62
N ILE A 35 -5.00 5.38 3.51
CA ILE A 35 -4.33 5.52 2.21
C ILE A 35 -4.43 4.22 1.40
N ALA A 36 -4.17 3.08 2.04
CA ALA A 36 -4.28 1.78 1.41
C ALA A 36 -5.70 1.49 0.90
N GLU A 37 -6.72 1.90 1.65
CA GLU A 37 -8.12 1.78 1.27
C GLU A 37 -8.46 2.62 0.04
N VAL A 38 -8.03 3.89 0.00
CA VAL A 38 -8.26 4.75 -1.17
C VAL A 38 -7.61 4.14 -2.41
N LEU A 39 -6.37 3.68 -2.31
CA LEU A 39 -5.65 3.08 -3.44
C LEU A 39 -6.24 1.74 -3.88
N ALA A 40 -6.75 0.92 -2.94
CA ALA A 40 -7.48 -0.31 -3.29
C ALA A 40 -8.74 0.02 -4.10
N ASN A 41 -9.50 1.05 -3.69
CA ASN A 41 -10.69 1.51 -4.41
C ASN A 41 -10.37 2.15 -5.78
N GLU A 42 -9.19 2.73 -5.95
CA GLU A 42 -8.70 3.23 -7.25
C GLU A 42 -8.27 2.10 -8.21
N GLY A 43 -8.22 0.85 -7.73
CA GLY A 43 -7.92 -0.34 -8.53
C GLY A 43 -6.44 -0.77 -8.52
N TYR A 44 -5.63 -0.24 -7.59
CA TYR A 44 -4.27 -0.74 -7.38
C TYR A 44 -4.30 -2.08 -6.65
N GLN A 45 -3.33 -2.95 -6.95
CA GLN A 45 -3.11 -4.14 -6.14
C GLN A 45 -2.45 -3.72 -4.84
N ILE A 46 -3.08 -4.04 -3.71
CA ILE A 46 -2.59 -3.69 -2.38
C ILE A 46 -2.15 -4.95 -1.64
N SER A 47 -0.98 -4.89 -1.03
CA SER A 47 -0.61 -5.79 0.04
C SER A 47 -0.08 -5.03 1.24
N GLY A 48 0.03 -5.70 2.38
CA GLY A 48 0.68 -5.09 3.53
C GLY A 48 1.08 -6.08 4.59
N SER A 49 1.87 -5.62 5.54
CA SER A 49 2.24 -6.37 6.73
C SER A 49 1.92 -5.60 8.01
N ASP A 50 1.49 -6.32 9.03
CA ASP A 50 1.30 -5.80 10.38
C ASP A 50 1.64 -6.89 11.41
N LEU A 51 1.69 -6.53 12.69
CA LEU A 51 1.95 -7.49 13.77
C LEU A 51 0.67 -8.20 14.22
N ALA A 52 -0.48 -7.55 14.12
CA ALA A 52 -1.75 -8.09 14.61
C ALA A 52 -2.93 -7.72 13.71
N PRO A 53 -3.96 -8.59 13.63
CA PRO A 53 -5.22 -8.24 13.00
C PRO A 53 -5.94 -7.14 13.78
N ASN A 54 -6.59 -6.25 13.03
CA ASN A 54 -7.42 -5.16 13.55
C ASN A 54 -8.54 -4.83 12.55
N PRO A 55 -9.52 -3.97 12.91
CA PRO A 55 -10.63 -3.62 12.02
C PRO A 55 -10.20 -3.07 10.65
N VAL A 56 -9.12 -2.29 10.61
CA VAL A 56 -8.56 -1.73 9.37
C VAL A 56 -8.04 -2.83 8.45
N THR A 57 -7.24 -3.76 8.98
CA THR A 57 -6.73 -4.90 8.20
C THR A 57 -7.86 -5.79 7.68
N GLN A 58 -8.92 -5.99 8.47
CA GLN A 58 -10.09 -6.77 8.05
C GLN A 58 -10.82 -6.09 6.89
N GLN A 59 -11.03 -4.78 6.97
CA GLN A 59 -11.67 -4.01 5.91
C GLN A 59 -10.86 -4.04 4.62
N LEU A 60 -9.53 -3.90 4.71
CA LEU A 60 -8.65 -3.97 3.56
C LEU A 60 -8.63 -5.37 2.91
N MET A 61 -8.66 -6.45 3.71
CA MET A 61 -8.83 -7.80 3.18
C MET A 61 -10.15 -7.96 2.43
N ASN A 62 -11.24 -7.38 2.95
CA ASN A 62 -12.55 -7.40 2.27
C ASN A 62 -12.53 -6.62 0.94
N LEU A 63 -11.65 -5.62 0.80
CA LEU A 63 -11.40 -4.89 -0.43
C LEU A 63 -10.45 -5.64 -1.39
N GLY A 64 -9.97 -6.83 -1.03
CA GLY A 64 -9.10 -7.67 -1.85
C GLY A 64 -7.60 -7.47 -1.59
N ALA A 65 -7.21 -6.74 -0.54
CA ALA A 65 -5.80 -6.58 -0.18
C ALA A 65 -5.21 -7.87 0.44
N THR A 66 -3.96 -8.16 0.13
CA THR A 66 -3.22 -9.29 0.74
C THR A 66 -2.46 -8.82 1.98
N ILE A 67 -2.82 -9.31 3.17
CA ILE A 67 -2.18 -8.88 4.42
C ILE A 67 -1.43 -10.02 5.10
N TYR A 68 -0.21 -9.73 5.54
CA TYR A 68 0.67 -10.64 6.25
C TYR A 68 0.83 -10.21 7.71
N PHE A 69 0.54 -11.10 8.67
CA PHE A 69 0.75 -10.82 10.09
C PHE A 69 2.18 -11.17 10.55
N ASN A 70 3.17 -10.67 9.81
CA ASN A 70 4.60 -10.78 10.10
C ASN A 70 5.40 -9.80 9.24
N HIS A 71 6.62 -9.45 9.67
CA HIS A 71 7.56 -8.65 8.88
C HIS A 71 8.64 -9.56 8.30
N ARG A 72 8.35 -10.14 7.14
CA ARG A 72 9.23 -11.03 6.40
C ARG A 72 9.66 -10.39 5.08
N PRO A 73 10.94 -10.46 4.68
CA PRO A 73 11.42 -9.93 3.39
C PRO A 73 10.70 -10.55 2.18
N GLU A 74 10.16 -11.76 2.34
CA GLU A 74 9.38 -12.45 1.32
C GLU A 74 8.11 -11.66 0.94
N ASN A 75 7.52 -10.92 1.88
CA ASN A 75 6.23 -10.24 1.70
C ASN A 75 6.30 -9.06 0.72
N VAL A 76 7.51 -8.54 0.45
CA VAL A 76 7.74 -7.37 -0.42
C VAL A 76 8.27 -7.73 -1.82
N ARG A 77 8.52 -9.02 -2.11
CA ARG A 77 9.24 -9.44 -3.34
C ARG A 77 8.57 -9.01 -4.64
N ASP A 78 7.24 -9.01 -4.68
CA ASP A 78 6.46 -8.65 -5.87
C ASP A 78 5.95 -7.19 -5.84
N ALA A 79 6.36 -6.40 -4.84
CA ALA A 79 5.90 -5.03 -4.69
C ALA A 79 6.62 -4.09 -5.66
N SER A 80 5.86 -3.31 -6.43
CA SER A 80 6.43 -2.25 -7.28
C SER A 80 6.89 -1.06 -6.45
N VAL A 81 6.21 -0.82 -5.31
CA VAL A 81 6.50 0.23 -4.34
C VAL A 81 6.25 -0.32 -2.94
N VAL A 82 7.16 -0.04 -2.01
CA VAL A 82 6.98 -0.32 -0.59
C VAL A 82 6.78 1.01 0.15
N VAL A 83 5.67 1.15 0.86
CA VAL A 83 5.35 2.30 1.70
C VAL A 83 5.51 1.89 3.15
N VAL A 84 6.35 2.60 3.89
CA VAL A 84 6.64 2.34 5.30
C VAL A 84 6.15 3.52 6.13
N SER A 85 5.46 3.23 7.24
CA SER A 85 5.12 4.27 8.22
C SER A 85 6.40 4.85 8.83
N SER A 86 6.38 6.13 9.20
CA SER A 86 7.49 6.80 9.93
C SER A 86 7.80 6.16 11.28
N ALA A 87 6.88 5.35 11.82
CA ALA A 87 7.10 4.55 13.04
C ALA A 87 8.02 3.33 12.82
N ILE A 88 8.28 2.93 11.57
CA ILE A 88 9.24 1.88 11.23
C ILE A 88 10.62 2.52 11.09
N SER A 89 11.57 2.16 11.95
CA SER A 89 12.93 2.72 11.90
C SER A 89 13.58 2.45 10.54
N ALA A 90 14.13 3.51 9.94
CA ALA A 90 14.82 3.46 8.63
C ALA A 90 16.09 2.59 8.66
N ASP A 91 16.59 2.27 9.86
CA ASP A 91 17.77 1.44 10.10
C ASP A 91 17.49 -0.06 9.97
N ASN A 92 16.31 -0.48 9.53
CA ASN A 92 16.08 -1.89 9.25
C ASN A 92 16.92 -2.29 8.02
N PRO A 93 18.03 -3.05 8.19
CA PRO A 93 19.02 -3.28 7.12
C PRO A 93 18.44 -4.07 5.94
N LYS A 94 17.25 -4.65 6.12
CA LYS A 94 16.53 -5.47 5.15
C LYS A 94 15.66 -4.65 4.18
N LEU A 95 15.46 -3.35 4.41
CA LEU A 95 14.57 -2.49 3.59
C LEU A 95 15.31 -1.59 2.57
N SER A 96 16.63 -1.44 2.70
CA SER A 96 17.41 -0.40 2.00
C SER A 96 17.36 -0.42 0.45
N PRO A 97 17.40 -1.56 -0.27
CA PRO A 97 17.42 -1.53 -1.73
C PRO A 97 16.05 -1.36 -2.41
N LEU A 98 14.96 -1.72 -1.72
CA LEU A 98 13.60 -1.80 -2.29
C LEU A 98 12.75 -0.54 -2.01
N MET A 99 13.24 0.38 -1.20
CA MET A 99 12.48 1.54 -0.72
C MET A 99 12.51 2.70 -1.72
N LYS A 100 11.40 2.95 -2.40
CA LYS A 100 11.09 4.27 -2.97
C LYS A 100 10.36 5.09 -1.92
N ARG A 101 10.99 6.17 -1.44
CA ARG A 101 10.38 7.12 -0.50
C ARG A 101 9.40 8.00 -1.29
N VAL A 102 8.10 7.77 -1.14
CA VAL A 102 7.09 8.45 -1.96
C VAL A 102 6.63 9.79 -1.34
N PHE A 103 6.80 10.04 -0.04
CA PHE A 103 6.45 11.34 0.54
C PHE A 103 7.38 11.77 1.68
N ARG A 104 7.66 13.07 1.73
CA ARG A 104 8.31 13.80 2.82
C ARG A 104 7.39 14.93 3.22
#